data_AF-A0A2N5KPZ3-F1
#
_entry.id   AF-A0A2N5KPZ3-F1
#
_cell.length_a   1.000
_cell.length_b   1.000
_cell.length_c   1.000
_cell.angle_alpha   90.00
_cell.angle_beta   90.00
_cell.angle_gamma   90.00
#
_symmetry.space_group_name_H-M   'P 1'
#
loop_
_entity.id
_entity.type
_entity.pdbx_description
1 polymer ?
#
loop_
_entity_poly.entity_id
_entity_poly.type
_entity_poly.pdbx_seq_one_letter_code
_entity_poly.pdbx_strand_id
1 'polypeptide(L)'
;MFTYQHNVAGAWHALASAMVEAGLSPIQVFPLLGDGNAGSHNHEGTSKWDAVFVVVKDGGATPARPLNLSEAQSEHVRAHYDRWAKRLSKMTEGKFREADRRNFFRACLVAGALGMFSCPEAEGKTPLAAALKQPPPSSTEQKDAPDASVV
;
A
#
# COMPACT_ATOMS: atom_id res chain seq x y z
N MET A 1 -5.40 -3.81 15.34
CA MET A 1 -4.13 -3.64 14.61
C MET A 1 -3.59 -5.02 14.29
N PHE A 2 -3.05 -5.22 13.09
CA PHE A 2 -2.37 -6.46 12.71
C PHE A 2 -1.22 -6.15 11.74
N THR A 3 -0.30 -7.10 11.61
CA THR A 3 0.75 -7.07 10.59
C THR A 3 0.44 -8.07 9.49
N TYR A 4 0.80 -7.75 8.25
CA TYR A 4 0.63 -8.65 7.13
C TYR A 4 1.73 -8.42 6.08
N GLN A 5 2.20 -9.51 5.51
CA GLN A 5 3.09 -9.49 4.36
C GLN A 5 2.78 -10.65 3.42
N HIS A 6 2.89 -10.41 2.12
CA HIS A 6 2.82 -11.47 1.12
C HIS A 6 3.40 -11.03 -0.21
N ASN A 7 4.10 -11.93 -0.88
CA ASN A 7 4.62 -11.71 -2.24
C ASN A 7 3.59 -11.90 -3.37
N VAL A 8 2.37 -12.38 -3.11
CA VAL A 8 1.34 -12.69 -4.13
C VAL A 8 0.22 -11.66 -4.08
N ALA A 9 -0.15 -11.10 -5.23
CA ALA A 9 -1.22 -10.12 -5.35
C ALA A 9 -2.59 -10.66 -4.88
N GLY A 10 -2.91 -11.92 -5.20
CA GLY A 10 -4.17 -12.56 -4.79
C GLY A 10 -4.35 -12.62 -3.27
N ALA A 11 -3.27 -12.79 -2.51
CA ALA A 11 -3.33 -12.84 -1.04
C ALA A 11 -3.72 -11.47 -0.45
N TRP A 12 -3.23 -10.38 -1.04
CA TRP A 12 -3.64 -9.01 -0.69
C TRP A 12 -5.09 -8.71 -1.05
N HIS A 13 -5.58 -9.22 -2.18
CA HIS A 13 -6.99 -9.11 -2.53
C HIS A 13 -7.86 -9.88 -1.53
N ALA A 14 -7.47 -11.10 -1.16
CA ALA A 14 -8.18 -11.89 -0.16
C ALA A 14 -8.21 -11.19 1.21
N LEU A 15 -7.10 -10.57 1.64
CA LEU A 15 -7.07 -9.73 2.83
C LEU A 15 -8.11 -8.60 2.74
N ALA A 16 -8.14 -7.87 1.62
CA ALA A 16 -9.08 -6.77 1.43
C ALA A 16 -10.54 -7.25 1.49
N SER A 17 -10.87 -8.38 0.86
CA SER A 17 -12.20 -8.99 0.94
C SER A 17 -12.57 -9.38 2.38
N ALA A 18 -11.66 -10.04 3.10
CA ALA A 18 -11.88 -10.42 4.49
C ALA A 18 -12.08 -9.19 5.41
N MET A 19 -11.38 -8.09 5.16
CA MET A 19 -11.58 -6.84 5.90
C MET A 19 -12.96 -6.24 5.65
N VAL A 20 -13.47 -6.26 4.42
CA VAL A 20 -14.85 -5.83 4.12
C VAL A 20 -15.86 -6.70 4.85
N GLU A 21 -15.73 -8.02 4.77
CA GLU A 21 -16.63 -8.98 5.44
C GLU A 21 -16.62 -8.81 6.97
N ALA A 22 -15.45 -8.54 7.54
CA ALA A 22 -15.29 -8.30 8.97
C ALA A 22 -15.75 -6.90 9.43
N GLY A 23 -16.11 -6.00 8.50
CA GLY A 23 -16.43 -4.60 8.80
C GLY A 23 -15.23 -3.83 9.37
N LEU A 24 -14.04 -4.06 8.81
CA LEU A 24 -12.79 -3.42 9.24
C LEU A 24 -12.34 -2.36 8.23
N SER A 25 -12.29 -1.11 8.69
CA SER A 25 -11.81 0.01 7.89
C SER A 25 -10.43 0.47 8.33
N PRO A 26 -9.44 0.53 7.42
CA PRO A 26 -8.11 1.02 7.74
C PRO A 26 -8.11 2.54 7.95
N ILE A 27 -7.57 2.96 9.08
CA ILE A 27 -7.31 4.37 9.40
C ILE A 27 -5.82 4.72 9.26
N GLN A 28 -4.95 3.71 9.24
CA GLN A 28 -3.53 3.89 9.01
C GLN A 28 -2.89 2.64 8.42
N VAL A 29 -1.92 2.84 7.52
CA VAL A 29 -1.00 1.80 7.06
C VAL A 29 0.44 2.32 7.06
N PHE A 30 1.38 1.55 7.60
CA PHE A 30 2.80 1.90 7.63
C PHE A 30 3.69 0.65 7.63
N PRO A 31 4.94 0.75 7.15
CA PRO A 31 5.87 -0.38 7.15
C PRO A 31 6.55 -0.53 8.51
N LEU A 32 6.72 -1.76 8.97
CA LEU A 32 7.46 -2.12 10.19
C LEU A 32 8.50 -3.19 9.83
N LEU A 33 9.73 -3.03 10.31
CA LEU A 33 10.75 -4.07 10.14
C LEU A 33 10.37 -5.29 10.99
N GLY A 34 9.99 -6.39 10.35
CA GLY A 34 9.47 -7.59 11.01
C GLY A 34 10.58 -8.47 11.61
N ASP A 35 11.71 -8.61 10.92
CA ASP A 35 12.81 -9.46 11.36
C ASP A 35 14.02 -8.66 11.85
N GLY A 36 14.25 -8.74 13.16
CA GLY A 36 15.50 -8.33 13.79
C GLY A 36 16.59 -9.37 13.53
N ASN A 37 17.43 -9.15 12.52
CA ASN A 37 18.81 -9.66 12.34
C ASN A 37 19.15 -11.16 12.60
N ALA A 38 18.20 -12.04 12.91
CA ALA A 38 18.48 -13.42 13.31
C ALA A 38 18.21 -14.40 12.16
N GLY A 39 19.30 -14.89 11.56
CA GLY A 39 19.32 -16.20 10.90
C GLY A 39 19.13 -16.21 9.38
N SER A 40 20.23 -16.40 8.66
CA SER A 40 20.48 -17.41 7.59
C SER A 40 19.37 -17.88 6.61
N HIS A 41 18.22 -17.22 6.48
CA HIS A 41 17.15 -17.58 5.53
C HIS A 41 16.66 -16.35 4.73
N ASN A 42 17.60 -15.46 4.39
CA ASN A 42 17.36 -14.39 3.41
C ASN A 42 17.30 -15.01 2.00
N HIS A 43 16.22 -15.71 1.68
CA HIS A 43 15.96 -16.11 0.31
C HIS A 43 15.66 -14.87 -0.53
N GLU A 44 16.19 -14.82 -1.74
CA GLU A 44 15.96 -13.74 -2.68
C GLU A 44 14.44 -13.62 -2.97
N GLY A 45 13.85 -12.47 -2.67
CA GLY A 45 12.42 -12.20 -2.91
C GLY A 45 11.51 -12.21 -1.68
N THR A 46 12.00 -12.51 -0.47
CA THR A 46 11.22 -12.32 0.77
C THR A 46 11.27 -10.88 1.27
N SER A 47 10.12 -10.37 1.73
CA SER A 47 10.03 -9.06 2.39
C SER A 47 10.55 -9.21 3.83
N LYS A 48 11.32 -8.22 4.30
CA LYS A 48 11.70 -8.07 5.71
C LYS A 48 10.80 -7.10 6.46
N TRP A 49 9.99 -6.37 5.70
CA TRP A 49 9.10 -5.35 6.22
C TRP A 49 7.67 -5.85 6.16
N ASP A 50 7.03 -5.91 7.30
CA ASP A 50 5.60 -6.12 7.41
C ASP A 50 4.86 -4.82 7.12
N ALA A 51 3.65 -4.92 6.58
CA ALA A 51 2.72 -3.81 6.59
C ALA A 51 1.86 -3.88 7.84
N VAL A 52 1.85 -2.80 8.62
CA VAL A 52 0.98 -2.66 9.79
C VAL A 52 -0.32 -1.98 9.36
N PHE A 53 -1.45 -2.62 9.64
CA PHE A 53 -2.77 -2.04 9.49
C PHE A 53 -3.32 -1.63 10.85
N VAL A 54 -3.63 -0.35 11.00
CA VAL A 54 -4.46 0.16 12.08
C VAL A 54 -5.87 0.31 11.52
N VAL A 55 -6.80 -0.42 12.13
CA VAL A 55 -8.18 -0.56 11.64
C VAL A 55 -9.16 -0.22 12.75
N VAL A 56 -10.30 0.33 12.37
CA VAL A 56 -11.48 0.49 13.21
C VAL A 56 -12.54 -0.49 12.74
N LYS A 57 -13.43 -0.87 13.67
CA LYS A 57 -14.61 -1.66 13.32
C LYS A 57 -15.73 -0.71 12.97
N ASP A 58 -16.23 -0.80 11.75
CA ASP A 58 -17.45 -0.12 11.36
C ASP A 58 -18.63 -0.86 11.98
N GLY A 59 -19.61 -0.12 12.50
CA GLY A 59 -20.71 -0.64 13.32
C GLY A 59 -21.67 -1.62 12.62
N GLY A 60 -21.39 -2.02 11.37
CA GLY A 60 -22.18 -3.00 10.62
C GLY A 60 -21.35 -3.69 9.53
N ALA A 61 -21.75 -4.91 9.18
CA ALA A 61 -21.25 -5.58 7.99
C ALA A 61 -21.60 -4.72 6.77
N THR A 62 -20.59 -4.21 6.08
CA THR A 62 -20.82 -3.44 4.85
C THR A 62 -21.19 -4.43 3.76
N PRO A 63 -22.28 -4.21 2.99
CA PRO A 63 -22.60 -5.07 1.86
C PRO A 63 -21.40 -5.20 0.93
N ALA A 64 -21.24 -6.38 0.31
CA ALA A 64 -20.13 -6.67 -0.59
C ALA A 64 -20.06 -5.59 -1.67
N ARG A 65 -19.07 -4.69 -1.54
CA ARG A 65 -18.80 -3.63 -2.52
C ARG A 65 -17.64 -4.05 -3.42
N PRO A 66 -17.67 -3.69 -4.71
CA PRO A 66 -16.50 -3.85 -5.57
C PRO A 66 -15.30 -3.12 -4.96
N LEU A 67 -14.18 -3.83 -4.83
CA LEU A 67 -12.91 -3.25 -4.39
C LEU A 67 -12.26 -2.54 -5.56
N ASN A 68 -12.57 -1.25 -5.71
CA ASN A 68 -12.03 -0.40 -6.77
C ASN A 68 -11.26 0.78 -6.18
N LEU A 69 -10.30 1.27 -6.96
CA LEU A 69 -9.58 2.50 -6.72
C LEU A 69 -10.01 3.53 -7.76
N SER A 70 -10.31 4.73 -7.29
CA SER A 70 -10.42 5.90 -8.15
C SER A 70 -9.04 6.45 -8.50
N GLU A 71 -8.98 7.37 -9.45
CA GLU A 71 -7.74 8.04 -9.83
C GLU A 71 -7.16 8.85 -8.66
N ALA A 72 -8.00 9.67 -8.00
CA ALA A 72 -7.62 10.44 -6.82
C ALA A 72 -7.14 9.54 -5.66
N GLN A 73 -7.79 8.39 -5.43
CA GLN A 73 -7.31 7.42 -4.44
C GLN A 73 -5.95 6.84 -4.83
N SER A 74 -5.75 6.54 -6.12
CA SER A 74 -4.48 6.01 -6.62
C SER A 74 -3.34 7.00 -6.46
N GLU A 75 -3.58 8.30 -6.66
CA GLU A 75 -2.62 9.37 -6.40
C GLU A 75 -2.26 9.45 -4.92
N HIS A 76 -3.24 9.42 -4.02
CA HIS A 76 -2.99 9.41 -2.58
C HIS A 76 -2.22 8.17 -2.12
N VAL A 77 -2.54 6.99 -2.67
CA VAL A 77 -1.80 5.75 -2.43
C VAL A 77 -0.33 5.93 -2.82
N ARG A 78 -0.05 6.47 -4.02
CA ARG A 78 1.31 6.72 -4.48
C ARG A 78 2.04 7.73 -3.59
N ALA A 79 1.39 8.84 -3.25
CA ALA A 79 1.95 9.86 -2.37
C ALA A 79 2.27 9.33 -0.96
N HIS A 80 1.40 8.48 -0.40
CA HIS A 80 1.62 7.85 0.91
C HIS A 80 2.78 6.85 0.86
N TYR A 81 2.82 6.02 -0.17
CA TYR A 81 3.92 5.09 -0.42
C TYR A 81 5.25 5.85 -0.56
N ASP A 82 5.31 6.89 -1.40
CA ASP A 82 6.52 7.66 -1.67
C ASP A 82 7.07 8.33 -0.42
N ARG A 83 6.19 8.87 0.44
CA ARG A 83 6.59 9.48 1.71
C ARG A 83 7.34 8.50 2.59
N TRP A 84 6.83 7.27 2.71
CA TRP A 84 7.47 6.20 3.47
C TRP A 84 8.71 5.65 2.78
N ALA A 85 8.67 5.43 1.46
CA ALA A 85 9.82 4.95 0.70
C ALA A 85 11.00 5.92 0.80
N LYS A 86 10.76 7.23 0.69
CA LYS A 86 11.78 8.28 0.89
C LYS A 86 12.30 8.29 2.33
N ARG A 87 11.42 8.19 3.32
CA ARG A 87 11.79 8.13 4.74
C ARG A 87 12.66 6.92 5.05
N LEU A 88 12.26 5.73 4.63
CA LEU A 88 12.98 4.49 4.88
C LEU A 88 14.31 4.42 4.13
N SER A 89 14.36 4.93 2.90
CA SER A 89 15.62 4.97 2.14
C SER A 89 16.68 5.81 2.86
N LYS A 90 16.29 6.91 3.52
CA LYS A 90 17.19 7.72 4.35
C LYS A 90 17.56 7.05 5.67
N MET A 91 16.62 6.39 6.34
CA MET A 91 16.82 5.83 7.67
C MET A 91 17.53 4.47 7.70
N THR A 92 17.53 3.73 6.59
CA THR A 92 17.87 2.29 6.60
C THR A 92 19.03 1.94 5.67
N GLU A 93 19.71 2.94 5.08
CA GLU A 93 20.88 2.76 4.20
C GLU A 93 20.66 1.68 3.11
N GLY A 94 19.49 1.66 2.48
CA GLY A 94 19.18 0.72 1.40
C GLY A 94 18.66 -0.66 1.84
N LYS A 95 18.31 -0.86 3.12
CA LYS A 95 17.66 -2.11 3.58
C LYS A 95 16.18 -2.23 3.18
N PHE A 96 15.57 -1.19 2.61
CA PHE A 96 14.22 -1.23 2.02
C PHE A 96 14.29 -1.58 0.53
N ARG A 97 14.26 -2.89 0.25
CA ARG A 97 14.51 -3.51 -1.06
C ARG A 97 13.24 -3.56 -1.90
N GLU A 98 13.37 -4.01 -3.15
CA GLU A 98 12.24 -4.18 -4.08
C GLU A 98 11.10 -5.06 -3.55
N ALA A 99 11.43 -6.15 -2.85
CA ALA A 99 10.42 -7.01 -2.23
C ALA A 99 9.61 -6.24 -1.16
N ASP A 100 10.29 -5.43 -0.34
CA ASP A 100 9.68 -4.61 0.71
C ASP A 100 8.83 -3.48 0.13
N ARG A 101 9.35 -2.82 -0.92
CA ARG A 101 8.63 -1.80 -1.69
C ARG A 101 7.34 -2.34 -2.26
N ARG A 102 7.40 -3.51 -2.90
CA ARG A 102 6.22 -4.17 -3.47
C ARG A 102 5.23 -4.60 -2.39
N ASN A 103 5.72 -5.16 -1.28
CA ASN A 103 4.90 -5.57 -0.14
C ASN A 103 4.11 -4.37 0.41
N PHE A 104 4.83 -3.28 0.71
CA PHE A 104 4.23 -2.09 1.29
C PHE A 104 3.33 -1.33 0.30
N PHE A 105 3.68 -1.27 -0.98
CA PHE A 105 2.83 -0.64 -2.00
C PHE A 105 1.47 -1.35 -2.13
N ARG A 106 1.46 -2.69 -2.11
CA ARG A 106 0.21 -3.47 -2.10
C ARG A 106 -0.63 -3.21 -0.85
N ALA A 107 0.00 -3.06 0.30
CA ALA A 107 -0.70 -2.66 1.52
C ALA A 107 -1.37 -1.28 1.38
N CYS A 108 -0.68 -0.31 0.77
CA CYS A 108 -1.23 1.01 0.49
C CYS A 108 -2.42 0.93 -0.48
N LEU A 109 -2.34 0.11 -1.54
CA LEU A 109 -3.44 -0.13 -2.48
C LEU A 109 -4.68 -0.71 -1.78
N VAL A 110 -4.50 -1.70 -0.89
CA VAL A 110 -5.59 -2.25 -0.07
C VAL A 110 -6.21 -1.15 0.81
N ALA A 111 -5.39 -0.36 1.50
CA ALA A 111 -5.89 0.72 2.35
C ALA A 111 -6.67 1.78 1.55
N GLY A 112 -6.21 2.11 0.35
CA GLY A 112 -6.90 3.03 -0.56
C GLY A 112 -8.23 2.50 -1.05
N ALA A 113 -8.29 1.23 -1.49
CA ALA A 113 -9.53 0.59 -1.94
C ALA A 113 -10.57 0.45 -0.82
N LEU A 114 -10.10 0.39 0.43
CA LEU A 114 -10.97 0.36 1.61
C LEU A 114 -11.38 1.76 2.09
N GLY A 115 -10.88 2.84 1.47
CA GLY A 115 -11.34 4.20 1.72
C GLY A 115 -10.48 5.03 2.69
N MET A 116 -9.27 4.57 3.04
CA MET A 116 -8.37 5.34 3.92
C MET A 116 -8.06 6.74 3.38
N PHE A 117 -8.02 6.90 2.05
CA PHE A 117 -7.74 8.18 1.37
C PHE A 117 -9.00 8.82 0.77
N SER A 118 -10.13 8.73 1.49
CA SER A 118 -11.44 9.17 1.00
C SER A 118 -11.39 10.52 0.28
N CYS A 119 -11.80 10.52 -0.99
CA CYS A 119 -12.07 11.71 -1.80
C CYS A 119 -13.58 11.75 -2.10
N PRO A 120 -14.25 12.89 -1.95
CA PRO A 120 -15.72 12.93 -1.98
C PRO A 120 -16.41 12.53 -3.29
N GLU A 121 -15.71 12.43 -4.44
CA GLU A 121 -16.41 12.41 -5.75
C GLU A 121 -15.80 11.48 -6.82
N ALA A 122 -14.97 10.52 -6.46
CA ALA A 122 -14.27 9.73 -7.47
C ALA A 122 -14.81 8.29 -7.53
N GLU A 123 -15.68 8.01 -8.50
CA GLU A 123 -16.07 6.63 -8.83
C GLU A 123 -14.82 5.79 -9.12
N GLY A 124 -14.70 4.65 -8.44
CA GLY A 124 -13.56 3.76 -8.58
C GLY A 124 -13.59 3.04 -9.94
N LYS A 125 -12.66 3.39 -10.84
CA LYS A 125 -12.57 2.80 -12.18
C LYS A 125 -11.62 1.60 -12.26
N THR A 126 -10.63 1.52 -11.37
CA THR A 126 -9.59 0.49 -11.43
C THR A 126 -9.86 -0.62 -10.42
N PRO A 127 -10.08 -1.89 -10.84
CA PRO A 127 -10.22 -3.00 -9.91
C PRO A 127 -8.94 -3.20 -9.09
N LEU A 128 -9.08 -3.41 -7.78
CA LEU A 128 -7.95 -3.65 -6.86
C LEU A 128 -7.09 -4.84 -7.34
N ALA A 129 -7.71 -5.89 -7.86
CA ALA A 129 -7.01 -7.05 -8.41
C ALA A 129 -6.04 -6.70 -9.57
N ALA A 130 -6.39 -5.70 -10.39
CA ALA A 130 -5.53 -5.19 -11.45
C ALA A 130 -4.41 -4.31 -10.87
N ALA A 131 -4.76 -3.42 -9.94
CA ALA A 131 -3.81 -2.52 -9.30
C ALA A 131 -2.70 -3.27 -8.53
N LEU A 132 -3.04 -4.36 -7.82
CA LEU A 132 -2.09 -5.18 -7.05
C LEU A 132 -1.03 -5.91 -7.90
N LYS A 133 -1.25 -6.02 -9.21
CA LYS A 133 -0.29 -6.59 -10.16
C LYS A 133 0.72 -5.56 -10.66
N GLN A 134 0.46 -4.27 -10.47
CA GLN A 134 1.36 -3.21 -10.90
C GLN A 134 2.63 -3.19 -10.02
N PRO A 135 3.80 -2.86 -10.60
CA PRO A 135 4.99 -2.61 -9.81
C PRO A 135 4.81 -1.35 -8.94
N PRO A 136 5.54 -1.23 -7.82
CA PRO A 136 5.61 0.02 -7.08
C PRO A 136 6.16 1.14 -7.99
N PRO A 137 5.74 2.40 -7.80
CA PRO A 137 6.27 3.50 -8.58
C PRO A 137 7.79 3.60 -8.36
N SER A 138 8.53 3.63 -9.47
CA SER A 138 9.97 3.85 -9.48
C SER A 138 10.24 5.28 -9.04
N SER A 139 11.27 5.51 -8.22
CA SER A 139 11.66 6.87 -7.80
C SER A 139 12.12 7.78 -8.95
N THR A 140 12.14 7.27 -10.19
CA THR A 140 12.58 7.93 -11.42
C THR A 140 11.46 8.40 -12.35
N GLU A 141 10.18 8.17 -12.03
CA GLU A 141 9.05 8.67 -12.85
C GLU A 141 8.34 9.88 -12.21
N GLN A 142 9.09 10.79 -11.59
CA GLN A 142 8.67 12.21 -11.55
C GLN A 142 9.15 12.85 -12.85
N LYS A 143 8.32 12.73 -13.90
CA LYS A 143 8.48 13.50 -15.13
C LYS A 143 8.50 14.98 -14.74
N ASP A 144 9.59 15.65 -15.07
CA ASP A 144 9.79 17.09 -14.92
C ASP A 144 8.50 17.86 -15.25
N ALA A 145 7.97 18.55 -14.24
CA ALA A 145 7.11 19.69 -14.52
C ALA A 145 8.03 20.77 -15.11
N PRO A 146 7.71 21.37 -16.28
CA PRO A 146 8.50 22.47 -16.79
C PRO A 146 8.44 23.62 -15.79
N ASP A 147 9.62 24.09 -15.42
CA ASP A 147 9.88 25.26 -14.62
C ASP A 147 9.20 26.47 -15.27
N ALA A 148 8.04 26.87 -14.75
CA ALA A 148 7.41 28.13 -15.11
C ALA A 148 8.04 29.24 -14.25
N SER A 149 9.19 29.70 -14.69
CA SER A 149 9.70 31.04 -14.37
C SER A 149 10.41 31.62 -15.58
N VAL A 150 10.23 32.93 -15.75
CA VAL A 150 10.75 33.83 -16.81
C VAL A 150 9.83 33.83 -18.04
N VAL A 151 9.01 34.86 -18.31
CA VAL A 151 9.23 36.32 -18.29
C VAL A 151 7.98 37.06 -17.78
#